data_AF-A0A9D2UPQ0-F1
#
_entry.id   AF-A0A9D2UPQ0-F1
#
_cell.length_a   1.000
_cell.length_b   1.000
_cell.length_c   1.000
_cell.angle_alpha   90.00
_cell.angle_beta   90.00
_cell.angle_gamma   90.00
#
_symmetry.space_group_name_H-M   'P 1'
#
loop_
_entity.id
_entity.type
_entity.pdbx_description
1 polymer ?
#
loop_
_entity_poly.entity_id
_entity_poly.type
_entity_poly.pdbx_seq_one_letter_code
_entity_poly.pdbx_strand_id
1 'polypeptide(L)'
;MTLTPALIESLLTEAASAPSAHNTQPWVPEITDCTAEVAQVRVGVDPARLLPHGDPRSEDLHLGMGCWVESLVIAAAEAGVRTESVTVRGRGPTLDIRLRLTATESMASVESTAGPTRVESALTDGSAWPRFGVADLHHRQVDRGPLKRSDPRFAEATEICRNVMAETAVRLVEVPDDAWRGWLRRAALHSYGNRSVFTETLRWLRFDTDDPAYDQDGLTAECLRIPALGARAAAALDRPWLHSWITGLASASLAPVALARAAISKYASSGRGSRIAVLPRTKRRHPHHLVLAVPDRPALTAADEVEIGRVLLRTWLT
;
A
#
# COMPACT_ATOMS: atom_id res chain seq x y z
N MET A 1 -7.02 -27.81 16.36
CA MET A 1 -5.84 -26.92 16.24
C MET A 1 -5.74 -26.11 17.53
N THR A 2 -4.53 -25.81 18.01
CA THR A 2 -4.32 -25.01 19.23
C THR A 2 -3.58 -23.72 18.90
N LEU A 3 -4.08 -22.58 19.36
CA LEU A 3 -3.38 -21.31 19.27
C LEU A 3 -2.23 -21.27 20.28
N THR A 4 -1.10 -20.71 19.85
CA THR A 4 0.08 -20.49 20.69
C THR A 4 0.66 -19.11 20.38
N PRO A 5 1.38 -18.48 21.33
CA PRO A 5 2.04 -17.20 21.07
C PRO A 5 2.93 -17.25 19.82
N ALA A 6 3.71 -18.33 19.65
CA ALA A 6 4.60 -18.51 18.49
C ALA A 6 3.84 -18.56 17.15
N LEU A 7 2.67 -19.21 17.11
CA LEU A 7 1.82 -19.18 15.92
C LEU A 7 1.29 -17.76 15.65
N ILE A 8 0.86 -17.04 16.68
CA ILE A 8 0.36 -15.67 16.48
C ILE A 8 1.50 -14.76 16.02
N GLU A 9 2.69 -14.86 16.60
CA GLU A 9 3.90 -14.13 16.18
C GLU A 9 4.26 -14.39 14.70
N SER A 10 4.13 -15.65 14.23
CA SER A 10 4.36 -15.92 12.80
C SER A 10 3.31 -15.21 11.93
N LEU A 11 2.04 -15.19 12.33
CA LEU A 11 0.99 -14.44 11.61
C LEU A 11 1.25 -12.93 11.60
N LEU A 12 1.77 -12.36 12.70
CA LEU A 12 2.19 -10.95 12.75
C LEU A 12 3.34 -10.66 11.78
N THR A 13 4.26 -11.62 11.64
CA THR A 13 5.38 -11.54 10.68
C THR A 13 4.88 -11.56 9.24
N GLU A 14 3.92 -12.44 8.92
CA GLU A 14 3.30 -12.45 7.58
C GLU A 14 2.58 -11.14 7.28
N ALA A 15 1.85 -10.61 8.26
CA ALA A 15 1.13 -9.35 8.13
C ALA A 15 2.05 -8.14 7.90
N ALA A 16 3.30 -8.19 8.40
CA ALA A 16 4.28 -7.13 8.20
C ALA A 16 4.69 -6.95 6.72
N SER A 17 4.39 -7.91 5.85
CA SER A 17 4.55 -7.77 4.40
C SER A 17 3.54 -6.81 3.75
N ALA A 18 2.58 -6.28 4.52
CA ALA A 18 1.59 -5.34 4.03
C ALA A 18 2.22 -4.05 3.47
N PRO A 19 1.60 -3.42 2.46
CA PRO A 19 2.03 -2.13 1.96
C PRO A 19 1.70 -0.99 2.93
N SER A 20 2.56 0.02 2.97
CA SER A 20 2.32 1.30 3.65
C SER A 20 2.92 2.46 2.85
N ALA A 21 2.41 3.68 3.03
CA ALA A 21 2.98 4.87 2.41
C ALA A 21 4.47 4.97 2.76
N HIS A 22 5.31 5.28 1.77
CA HIS A 22 6.77 5.30 1.90
C HIS A 22 7.41 4.05 2.52
N ASN A 23 6.69 2.92 2.60
CA ASN A 23 7.10 1.74 3.36
C ASN A 23 7.43 2.07 4.84
N THR A 24 6.67 2.99 5.46
CA THR A 24 6.93 3.41 6.84
C THR A 24 6.65 2.32 7.87
N GLN A 25 5.79 1.34 7.55
CA GLN A 25 5.41 0.21 8.41
C GLN A 25 4.97 0.65 9.82
N PRO A 26 3.93 1.49 9.93
CA PRO A 26 3.62 2.22 11.16
C PRO A 26 2.97 1.39 12.26
N TRP A 27 2.74 0.09 12.05
CA TRP A 27 2.03 -0.80 12.96
C TRP A 27 2.90 -1.28 14.12
N VAL A 28 2.29 -1.36 15.31
CA VAL A 28 2.90 -1.96 16.52
C VAL A 28 1.95 -3.03 17.06
N PRO A 29 2.06 -4.28 16.59
CA PRO A 29 1.22 -5.36 17.08
C PRO A 29 1.72 -5.90 18.44
N GLU A 30 0.77 -6.28 19.29
CA GLU A 30 0.99 -6.82 20.63
C GLU A 30 -0.01 -7.97 20.87
N ILE A 31 0.48 -9.13 21.31
CA ILE A 31 -0.38 -10.22 21.78
C ILE A 31 -0.77 -9.90 23.22
N THR A 32 -2.02 -9.50 23.44
CA THR A 32 -2.51 -9.11 24.77
C THR A 32 -3.03 -10.30 25.58
N ASP A 33 -3.45 -11.37 24.90
CA ASP A 33 -3.88 -12.62 25.52
C ASP A 33 -3.77 -13.79 24.51
N CYS A 34 -3.46 -15.00 24.99
CA CYS A 34 -3.39 -16.19 24.15
C CYS A 34 -3.62 -17.46 24.97
N THR A 35 -4.77 -18.10 24.76
CA THR A 35 -5.09 -19.46 25.19
C THR A 35 -4.97 -20.44 24.01
N ALA A 36 -5.28 -21.72 24.22
CA ALA A 36 -5.28 -22.70 23.14
C ALA A 36 -6.42 -22.50 22.12
N GLU A 37 -7.49 -21.82 22.51
CA GLU A 37 -8.69 -21.62 21.70
C GLU A 37 -8.81 -20.19 21.15
N VAL A 38 -8.24 -19.22 21.87
CA VAL A 38 -8.45 -17.79 21.66
C VAL A 38 -7.12 -17.03 21.74
N ALA A 39 -6.92 -16.08 20.84
CA ALA A 39 -5.89 -15.06 20.99
C ALA A 39 -6.47 -13.66 20.78
N GLN A 40 -5.92 -12.69 21.50
CA GLN A 40 -6.23 -11.26 21.33
C GLN A 40 -4.97 -10.53 20.89
N VAL A 41 -5.08 -9.80 19.79
CA VAL A 41 -4.01 -8.96 19.26
C VAL A 41 -4.48 -7.52 19.27
N ARG A 42 -3.66 -6.64 19.81
CA ARG A 42 -3.80 -5.19 19.73
C ARG A 42 -2.79 -4.66 18.72
N VAL A 43 -3.17 -3.72 17.88
CA VAL A 43 -2.28 -3.06 16.93
C VAL A 43 -2.38 -1.56 17.14
N GLY A 44 -1.32 -0.97 17.68
CA GLY A 44 -1.15 0.47 17.80
C GLY A 44 -0.39 1.07 16.63
N VAL A 45 -0.12 2.37 16.72
CA VAL A 45 0.66 3.13 15.74
C VAL A 45 1.96 3.62 16.35
N ASP A 46 3.07 3.41 15.66
CA ASP A 46 4.36 4.01 16.00
C ASP A 46 4.37 5.49 15.58
N PRO A 47 4.39 6.45 16.52
CA PRO A 47 4.40 7.87 16.19
C PRO A 47 5.66 8.30 15.41
N ALA A 48 6.77 7.56 15.50
CA ALA A 48 8.00 7.87 14.75
C ALA A 48 7.89 7.52 13.26
N ARG A 49 6.90 6.70 12.88
CA ARG A 49 6.69 6.20 11.51
C ARG A 49 5.54 6.91 10.78
N LEU A 50 5.08 8.04 11.34
CA LEU A 50 4.04 8.87 10.77
C LEU A 50 4.54 9.84 9.68
N LEU A 51 3.61 10.31 8.87
CA LEU A 51 3.83 11.29 7.79
C LEU A 51 2.99 12.55 8.03
N PRO A 52 3.24 13.35 9.09
CA PRO A 52 2.42 14.51 9.43
C PRO A 52 2.31 15.58 8.33
N HIS A 53 3.25 15.64 7.38
CA HIS A 53 3.19 16.59 6.27
C HIS A 53 2.58 16.00 5.00
N GLY A 54 2.98 14.79 4.62
CA GLY A 54 2.52 14.08 3.43
C GLY A 54 1.13 13.48 3.60
N ASP A 55 0.78 13.06 4.82
CA ASP A 55 -0.51 12.51 5.20
C ASP A 55 -1.09 13.22 6.46
N PRO A 56 -1.41 14.51 6.35
CA PRO A 56 -1.89 15.31 7.49
C PRO A 56 -3.25 14.86 8.02
N ARG A 57 -3.98 14.02 7.25
CA ARG A 57 -5.28 13.47 7.63
C ARG A 57 -5.21 12.01 8.08
N SER A 58 -4.03 11.40 8.07
CA SER A 58 -3.83 9.99 8.43
C SER A 58 -4.60 9.00 7.55
N GLU A 59 -4.97 9.40 6.34
CA GLU A 59 -5.75 8.55 5.42
C GLU A 59 -4.86 7.42 4.88
N ASP A 60 -3.64 7.73 4.45
CA ASP A 60 -2.68 6.74 3.99
C ASP A 60 -2.27 5.79 5.14
N LEU A 61 -2.13 6.34 6.35
CA LEU A 61 -1.93 5.54 7.56
C LEU A 61 -3.06 4.52 7.74
N HIS A 62 -4.32 4.94 7.76
CA HIS A 62 -5.44 4.02 8.02
C HIS A 62 -5.58 2.98 6.91
N LEU A 63 -5.37 3.36 5.63
CA LEU A 63 -5.35 2.41 4.51
C LEU A 63 -4.25 1.36 4.70
N GLY A 64 -3.04 1.77 5.10
CA GLY A 64 -1.93 0.87 5.41
C GLY A 64 -2.24 -0.08 6.58
N MET A 65 -2.84 0.44 7.66
CA MET A 65 -3.29 -0.38 8.79
C MET A 65 -4.36 -1.39 8.39
N GLY A 66 -5.27 -1.02 7.49
CA GLY A 66 -6.23 -1.94 6.88
C GLY A 66 -5.57 -3.03 6.04
N CYS A 67 -4.56 -2.67 5.24
CA CYS A 67 -3.78 -3.67 4.51
C CYS A 67 -3.04 -4.64 5.45
N TRP A 68 -2.52 -4.16 6.57
CA TRP A 68 -1.89 -5.01 7.59
C TRP A 68 -2.90 -5.98 8.21
N VAL A 69 -4.08 -5.49 8.62
CA VAL A 69 -5.16 -6.33 9.17
C VAL A 69 -5.57 -7.41 8.17
N GLU A 70 -5.75 -7.06 6.90
CA GLU A 70 -6.18 -8.04 5.91
C GLU A 70 -5.10 -9.07 5.58
N SER A 71 -3.82 -8.67 5.61
CA SER A 71 -2.70 -9.60 5.46
C SER A 71 -2.69 -10.63 6.60
N LEU A 72 -2.96 -10.19 7.83
CA LEU A 72 -3.13 -11.08 8.98
C LEU A 72 -4.32 -12.02 8.79
N VAL A 73 -5.47 -11.51 8.35
CA VAL A 73 -6.69 -12.31 8.10
C VAL A 73 -6.41 -13.42 7.08
N ILE A 74 -5.69 -13.11 5.99
CA ILE A 74 -5.31 -14.07 4.95
C ILE A 74 -4.37 -15.14 5.51
N ALA A 75 -3.29 -14.73 6.18
CA ALA A 75 -2.32 -15.66 6.77
C ALA A 75 -2.97 -16.55 7.85
N ALA A 76 -3.83 -15.97 8.69
CA ALA A 76 -4.57 -16.69 9.72
C ALA A 76 -5.49 -17.75 9.11
N ALA A 77 -6.25 -17.40 8.06
CA ALA A 77 -7.14 -18.33 7.39
C ALA A 77 -6.40 -19.51 6.77
N GLU A 78 -5.25 -19.28 6.12
CA GLU A 78 -4.39 -20.36 5.59
C GLU A 78 -3.84 -21.26 6.71
N ALA A 79 -3.53 -20.69 7.88
CA ALA A 79 -3.08 -21.44 9.05
C ALA A 79 -4.22 -22.20 9.77
N GLY A 80 -5.49 -22.01 9.42
CA GLY A 80 -6.64 -22.61 10.14
C GLY A 80 -7.08 -21.83 11.39
N VAL A 81 -6.77 -20.53 11.43
CA VAL A 81 -7.19 -19.57 12.45
C VAL A 81 -8.24 -18.63 11.86
N ARG A 82 -9.39 -18.50 12.53
CA ARG A 82 -10.43 -17.55 12.14
C ARG A 82 -10.21 -16.22 12.84
N THR A 83 -10.31 -15.12 12.09
CA THR A 83 -10.46 -13.79 12.69
C THR A 83 -11.94 -13.57 13.02
N GLU A 84 -12.30 -13.68 14.29
CA GLU A 84 -13.68 -13.60 14.76
C GLU A 84 -14.23 -12.17 14.77
N SER A 85 -13.38 -11.20 15.13
CA SER A 85 -13.74 -9.78 15.11
C SER A 85 -12.53 -8.87 14.94
N VAL A 86 -12.78 -7.70 14.36
CA VAL A 86 -11.85 -6.57 14.25
C VAL A 86 -12.57 -5.34 14.77
N THR A 87 -12.01 -4.65 15.76
CA THR A 87 -12.55 -3.41 16.32
C THR A 87 -11.54 -2.30 16.14
N VAL A 88 -11.97 -1.17 15.57
CA VAL A 88 -11.13 0.01 15.35
C VAL A 88 -11.59 1.15 16.26
N ARG A 89 -10.66 1.78 16.96
CA ARG A 89 -10.88 2.96 17.81
C ARG A 89 -9.82 4.02 17.54
N GLY A 90 -10.12 5.27 17.89
CA GLY A 90 -9.19 6.38 17.69
C GLY A 90 -9.01 6.75 16.22
N ARG A 91 -8.02 7.61 15.97
CA ARG A 91 -7.65 8.12 14.63
C ARG A 91 -6.20 8.58 14.63
N GLY A 92 -5.54 8.45 13.49
CA GLY A 92 -4.17 8.92 13.30
C GLY A 92 -3.22 8.26 14.32
N PRO A 93 -2.42 9.06 15.05
CA PRO A 93 -1.52 8.54 16.07
C PRO A 93 -2.19 7.77 17.22
N THR A 94 -3.50 7.95 17.42
CA THR A 94 -4.26 7.30 18.51
C THR A 94 -5.05 6.07 18.06
N LEU A 95 -4.87 5.64 16.80
CA LEU A 95 -5.54 4.48 16.26
C LEU A 95 -5.18 3.23 17.07
N ASP A 96 -6.22 2.48 17.48
CA ASP A 96 -6.12 1.24 18.25
C ASP A 96 -7.01 0.20 17.56
N ILE A 97 -6.37 -0.82 16.98
CA ILE A 97 -7.09 -1.94 16.35
C ILE A 97 -7.00 -3.16 17.27
N ARG A 98 -8.12 -3.82 17.52
CA ARG A 98 -8.18 -5.06 18.31
C ARG A 98 -8.74 -6.18 17.47
N LEU A 99 -8.00 -7.28 17.40
CA LEU A 99 -8.39 -8.48 16.69
C LEU A 99 -8.60 -9.60 17.70
N ARG A 100 -9.70 -10.33 17.51
CA ARG A 100 -9.98 -11.56 18.24
C ARG A 100 -9.83 -12.74 17.28
N LEU A 101 -8.91 -13.64 17.59
CA LEU A 101 -8.62 -14.82 16.79
C LEU A 101 -9.11 -16.08 17.52
N THR A 102 -9.65 -17.04 16.77
CA THR A 102 -10.06 -18.34 17.29
C THR A 102 -9.51 -19.46 16.45
N ALA A 103 -9.17 -20.59 17.08
CA ALA A 103 -8.91 -21.80 16.31
C ALA A 103 -10.16 -22.18 15.52
N THR A 104 -10.02 -22.52 14.24
CA THR A 104 -11.14 -23.10 13.50
C THR A 104 -11.42 -24.49 14.07
N GLU A 105 -12.57 -24.67 14.72
CA GLU A 105 -13.06 -26.01 15.05
C GLU A 105 -13.32 -26.74 13.74
N SER A 106 -12.88 -27.99 13.63
CA SER A 106 -13.19 -28.85 12.50
C SER A 106 -14.70 -28.79 12.25
N MET A 107 -15.12 -28.49 11.01
CA MET A 107 -16.51 -28.27 10.58
C MET A 107 -17.44 -29.48 10.83
N ALA A 108 -17.67 -29.83 12.08
CA ALA A 108 -18.69 -30.72 12.54
C ALA A 108 -19.46 -29.96 13.62
N SER A 109 -20.71 -29.63 13.28
CA SER A 109 -21.76 -29.08 14.16
C SER A 109 -21.55 -27.69 14.75
N VAL A 110 -22.10 -26.65 14.09
CA VAL A 110 -22.83 -25.58 14.82
C VAL A 110 -24.05 -25.14 14.00
N GLU A 111 -25.23 -25.55 14.48
CA GLU A 111 -26.52 -24.94 14.18
C GLU A 111 -26.60 -23.53 14.77
N SER A 112 -27.21 -22.64 13.98
CA SER A 112 -27.47 -21.23 14.23
C SER A 112 -28.15 -20.95 15.57
N THR A 113 -27.53 -20.10 16.41
CA THR A 113 -28.25 -19.31 17.43
C THR A 113 -27.76 -17.86 17.40
N ALA A 114 -28.69 -16.94 17.12
CA ALA A 114 -28.46 -15.51 16.96
C ALA A 114 -28.47 -14.76 18.30
N GLY A 115 -27.57 -13.79 18.45
CA GLY A 115 -27.46 -12.82 19.55
C GLY A 115 -26.79 -11.51 19.07
N PRO A 116 -26.95 -10.38 19.78
CA PRO A 116 -27.27 -9.10 19.15
C PRO A 116 -26.08 -8.25 18.67
N THR A 117 -26.32 -7.56 17.55
CA THR A 117 -25.60 -6.41 16.96
C THR A 117 -24.07 -6.49 16.95
N ARG A 118 -23.60 -7.54 16.29
CA ARG A 118 -22.25 -7.65 15.74
C ARG A 118 -22.20 -6.86 14.44
N VAL A 119 -21.23 -5.95 14.27
CA VAL A 119 -20.80 -5.59 12.92
C VAL A 119 -20.00 -6.79 12.44
N GLU A 120 -20.70 -7.81 11.94
CA GLU A 120 -20.04 -8.84 11.15
C GLU A 120 -19.47 -8.12 9.95
N SER A 121 -18.15 -8.16 9.81
CA SER A 121 -17.51 -7.72 8.57
C SER A 121 -18.14 -8.57 7.47
N ALA A 122 -19.01 -7.95 6.66
CA ALA A 122 -19.75 -8.58 5.58
C ALA A 122 -18.84 -9.19 4.48
N LEU A 123 -17.52 -9.20 4.71
CA LEU A 123 -16.49 -9.60 3.77
C LEU A 123 -15.72 -10.85 4.22
N THR A 124 -16.02 -11.44 5.39
CA THR A 124 -15.22 -12.55 5.95
C THR A 124 -15.91 -13.92 6.02
N ASP A 125 -17.17 -14.07 5.62
CA ASP A 125 -17.80 -15.40 5.52
C ASP A 125 -18.61 -15.52 4.20
N GLY A 126 -18.12 -16.33 3.25
CA GLY A 126 -18.90 -16.79 2.08
C GLY A 126 -18.77 -16.03 0.75
N SER A 127 -17.79 -16.44 -0.08
CA SER A 127 -17.75 -16.40 -1.57
C SER A 127 -17.92 -15.07 -2.34
N ALA A 128 -16.86 -14.26 -2.43
CA ALA A 128 -16.77 -13.28 -3.52
C ALA A 128 -15.33 -13.08 -4.03
N TRP A 129 -14.34 -12.99 -3.14
CA TRP A 129 -12.92 -12.92 -3.52
C TRP A 129 -12.33 -14.29 -3.90
N PRO A 130 -11.30 -14.33 -4.77
CA PRO A 130 -10.42 -15.49 -4.87
C PRO A 130 -9.83 -15.87 -3.51
N ARG A 131 -9.43 -17.13 -3.36
CA ARG A 131 -8.66 -17.56 -2.19
C ARG A 131 -7.23 -17.06 -2.34
N PHE A 132 -6.77 -16.33 -1.33
CA PHE A 132 -5.39 -15.86 -1.21
C PHE A 132 -4.70 -16.57 -0.04
N GLY A 133 -3.39 -16.77 -0.15
CA GLY A 133 -2.54 -17.27 0.92
C GLY A 133 -1.28 -16.41 1.12
N VAL A 134 -0.39 -16.85 2.01
CA VAL A 134 0.89 -16.20 2.33
C VAL A 134 1.77 -16.04 1.09
N ALA A 135 1.73 -17.01 0.17
CA ALA A 135 2.45 -16.91 -1.09
C ALA A 135 2.03 -15.69 -1.93
N ASP A 136 0.74 -15.35 -1.95
CA ASP A 136 0.23 -14.18 -2.68
C ASP A 136 0.68 -12.87 -2.01
N LEU A 137 0.67 -12.84 -0.66
CA LEU A 137 1.16 -11.69 0.12
C LEU A 137 2.64 -11.39 -0.19
N HIS A 138 3.47 -12.43 -0.26
CA HIS A 138 4.89 -12.29 -0.61
C HIS A 138 5.15 -12.00 -2.09
N HIS A 139 4.28 -12.49 -2.98
CA HIS A 139 4.43 -12.22 -4.42
C HIS A 139 4.07 -10.78 -4.78
N ARG A 140 3.14 -10.17 -4.04
CA ARG A 140 2.68 -8.79 -4.25
C ARG A 140 3.83 -7.79 -4.13
N GLN A 141 3.92 -6.89 -5.11
CA GLN A 141 4.92 -5.81 -5.13
C GLN A 141 4.41 -4.53 -5.79
N VAL A 142 5.04 -3.39 -5.46
CA VAL A 142 4.83 -2.12 -6.18
C VAL A 142 5.72 -2.07 -7.41
N ASP A 143 5.17 -2.33 -8.58
CA ASP A 143 5.88 -2.12 -9.85
C ASP A 143 5.80 -0.65 -10.29
N ARG A 144 6.95 0.02 -10.40
CA ARG A 144 7.07 1.43 -10.81
C ARG A 144 7.57 1.66 -12.23
N GLY A 145 7.63 0.64 -13.07
CA GLY A 145 8.07 0.83 -14.46
C GLY A 145 7.03 0.42 -15.50
N PRO A 146 7.48 0.13 -16.72
CA PRO A 146 6.57 0.10 -17.85
C PRO A 146 5.68 -1.14 -17.82
N LEU A 147 4.38 -0.93 -17.60
CA LEU A 147 3.36 -1.97 -17.71
C LEU A 147 2.90 -2.15 -19.16
N LYS A 148 2.65 -3.41 -19.55
CA LYS A 148 2.04 -3.74 -20.85
C LYS A 148 0.52 -3.77 -20.68
N ARG A 149 -0.20 -3.05 -21.53
CA ARG A 149 -1.67 -3.08 -21.54
C ARG A 149 -2.16 -4.48 -21.95
N SER A 150 -3.12 -5.03 -21.21
CA SER A 150 -3.81 -6.27 -21.54
C SER A 150 -5.30 -6.12 -21.22
N ASP A 151 -6.09 -5.75 -22.23
CA ASP A 151 -7.55 -5.61 -22.10
C ASP A 151 -8.24 -6.87 -21.52
N PRO A 152 -7.91 -8.14 -21.89
CA PRO A 152 -8.61 -9.30 -21.33
C PRO A 152 -8.32 -9.52 -19.83
N ARG A 153 -7.04 -9.48 -19.43
CA ARG A 153 -6.64 -9.57 -18.01
C ARG A 153 -7.24 -8.46 -17.15
N PHE A 154 -7.31 -7.25 -17.72
CA PHE A 154 -7.93 -6.13 -17.05
C PHE A 154 -9.44 -6.32 -16.86
N ALA A 155 -10.14 -6.79 -17.88
CA ALA A 155 -11.57 -7.07 -17.78
C ALA A 155 -11.85 -8.14 -16.72
N GLU A 156 -11.09 -9.25 -16.73
CA GLU A 156 -11.17 -10.34 -15.75
C GLU A 156 -11.00 -9.83 -14.30
N ALA A 157 -9.88 -9.17 -14.00
CA ALA A 157 -9.61 -8.68 -12.64
C ALA A 157 -10.63 -7.62 -12.18
N THR A 158 -11.02 -6.70 -13.06
CA THR A 158 -11.98 -5.65 -12.70
C THR A 158 -13.40 -6.18 -12.53
N GLU A 159 -13.80 -7.23 -13.24
CA GLU A 159 -15.09 -7.89 -13.04
C GLU A 159 -15.17 -8.54 -11.66
N ILE A 160 -14.13 -9.30 -11.27
CA ILE A 160 -14.02 -9.88 -9.92
C ILE A 160 -14.17 -8.76 -8.88
N CYS A 161 -13.33 -7.73 -8.96
CA CYS A 161 -13.34 -6.63 -7.99
C CYS A 161 -14.71 -5.92 -7.93
N ARG A 162 -15.34 -5.61 -9.07
CA ARG A 162 -16.64 -4.94 -9.09
C ARG A 162 -17.74 -5.81 -8.50
N ASN A 163 -17.72 -7.12 -8.75
CA ASN A 163 -18.71 -8.03 -8.20
C ASN A 163 -18.59 -8.10 -6.67
N VAL A 164 -17.37 -8.20 -6.13
CA VAL A 164 -17.19 -8.22 -4.67
C VAL A 164 -17.51 -6.87 -4.02
N MET A 165 -17.17 -5.77 -4.68
CA MET A 165 -17.38 -4.42 -4.15
C MET A 165 -18.81 -3.90 -4.32
N ALA A 166 -19.71 -4.63 -4.99
CA ALA A 166 -21.03 -4.15 -5.39
C ALA A 166 -21.86 -3.60 -4.21
N GLU A 167 -21.75 -4.26 -3.04
CA GLU A 167 -22.47 -3.91 -1.82
C GLU A 167 -21.67 -3.01 -0.86
N THR A 168 -20.43 -2.65 -1.22
CA THR A 168 -19.60 -1.75 -0.42
C THR A 168 -19.84 -0.29 -0.82
N ALA A 169 -19.28 0.67 -0.07
CA ALA A 169 -19.22 2.07 -0.50
C ALA A 169 -18.08 2.35 -1.50
N VAL A 170 -17.26 1.34 -1.80
CA VAL A 170 -16.03 1.47 -2.60
C VAL A 170 -16.30 1.08 -4.06
N ARG A 171 -15.73 1.81 -5.00
CA ARG A 171 -15.83 1.56 -6.43
C ARG A 171 -14.47 1.57 -7.08
N LEU A 172 -14.29 0.70 -8.07
CA LEU A 172 -13.10 0.67 -8.90
C LEU A 172 -13.37 1.47 -10.19
N VAL A 173 -12.61 2.55 -10.40
CA VAL A 173 -12.81 3.50 -11.49
C VAL A 173 -11.59 3.51 -12.42
N GLU A 174 -11.81 3.29 -13.72
CA GLU A 174 -10.76 3.51 -14.73
C GLU A 174 -10.66 5.01 -15.06
N VAL A 175 -9.44 5.53 -15.01
CA VAL A 175 -9.13 6.94 -15.26
C VAL A 175 -8.54 7.09 -16.67
N PRO A 176 -9.09 7.99 -17.50
CA PRO A 176 -8.49 8.33 -18.79
C PRO A 176 -7.03 8.79 -18.62
N ASP A 177 -6.17 8.33 -19.52
CA ASP A 177 -4.72 8.48 -19.43
C ASP A 177 -4.23 9.95 -19.52
N ASP A 178 -4.97 10.81 -20.21
CA ASP A 178 -4.75 12.27 -20.22
C ASP A 178 -5.08 12.91 -18.87
N ALA A 179 -6.21 12.55 -18.26
CA ALA A 179 -6.59 12.99 -16.92
C ALA A 179 -5.57 12.52 -15.88
N TRP A 180 -5.18 11.23 -15.92
CA TRP A 180 -4.17 10.64 -15.06
C TRP A 180 -2.84 11.40 -15.11
N ARG A 181 -2.31 11.67 -16.32
CA ARG A 181 -1.09 12.47 -16.49
C ARG A 181 -1.22 13.87 -15.91
N GLY A 182 -2.37 14.53 -16.14
CA GLY A 182 -2.65 15.84 -15.59
C GLY A 182 -2.62 15.85 -14.06
N TRP A 183 -3.22 14.83 -13.44
CA TRP A 183 -3.26 14.67 -11.99
C TRP A 183 -1.89 14.35 -11.41
N LEU A 184 -1.16 13.42 -12.01
CA LEU A 184 0.19 13.05 -11.58
C LEU A 184 1.14 14.24 -11.63
N ARG A 185 1.04 15.09 -12.66
CA ARG A 185 1.82 16.34 -12.74
C ARG A 185 1.49 17.28 -11.59
N ARG A 186 0.21 17.46 -11.26
CA ARG A 186 -0.23 18.32 -10.15
C ARG A 186 0.22 17.77 -8.80
N ALA A 187 0.07 16.47 -8.58
CA ALA A 187 0.53 15.78 -7.37
C ALA A 187 2.04 15.94 -7.19
N ALA A 188 2.83 15.69 -8.24
CA ALA A 188 4.27 15.88 -8.20
C ALA A 188 4.66 17.32 -7.87
N LEU A 189 4.02 18.31 -8.50
CA LEU A 189 4.28 19.73 -8.20
C LEU A 189 3.94 20.09 -6.74
N HIS A 190 2.88 19.50 -6.18
CA HIS A 190 2.55 19.68 -4.77
C HIS A 190 3.63 19.08 -3.86
N SER A 191 4.00 17.81 -4.08
CA SER A 191 5.00 17.12 -3.27
C SER A 191 6.38 17.79 -3.31
N TYR A 192 6.81 18.32 -4.46
CA TYR A 192 8.09 19.02 -4.59
C TYR A 192 8.02 20.50 -4.20
N GLY A 193 6.88 21.14 -4.39
CA GLY A 193 6.70 22.57 -4.09
C GLY A 193 6.53 22.85 -2.59
N ASN A 194 6.03 21.88 -1.82
CA ASN A 194 5.91 22.00 -0.38
C ASN A 194 7.19 21.50 0.31
N ARG A 195 7.92 22.43 0.94
CA ARG A 195 9.19 22.15 1.61
C ARG A 195 9.08 21.05 2.67
N SER A 196 8.03 21.07 3.49
CA SER A 196 7.87 20.13 4.59
C SER A 196 7.56 18.72 4.08
N VAL A 197 6.68 18.61 3.10
CA VAL A 197 6.36 17.33 2.42
C VAL A 197 7.59 16.76 1.74
N PHE A 198 8.34 17.59 1.02
CA PHE A 198 9.56 17.15 0.35
C PHE A 198 10.63 16.68 1.35
N THR A 199 10.84 17.43 2.44
CA THR A 199 11.80 17.06 3.49
C THR A 199 11.41 15.74 4.16
N GLU A 200 10.12 15.56 4.46
CA GLU A 200 9.60 14.31 5.00
C GLU A 200 9.80 13.14 4.03
N THR A 201 9.52 13.35 2.73
CA THR A 201 9.76 12.33 1.68
C THR A 201 11.23 11.90 1.65
N LEU A 202 12.18 12.85 1.73
CA LEU A 202 13.61 12.54 1.72
C LEU A 202 14.03 11.64 2.89
N ARG A 203 13.42 11.81 4.08
CA ARG A 203 13.71 10.96 5.26
C ARG A 203 13.37 9.49 5.06
N TRP A 204 12.52 9.17 4.09
CA TRP A 204 12.12 7.80 3.78
C TRP A 204 12.78 7.26 2.51
N LEU A 205 13.74 7.98 1.93
CA LEU A 205 14.58 7.43 0.87
C LEU A 205 15.74 6.65 1.49
N ARG A 206 16.07 5.52 0.88
CA ARG A 206 17.19 4.65 1.25
C ARG A 206 18.11 4.50 0.04
N PHE A 207 18.78 5.57 -0.34
CA PHE A 207 19.68 5.55 -1.50
C PHE A 207 21.11 5.16 -1.15
N ASP A 208 21.48 5.33 0.12
CA ASP A 208 22.73 4.81 0.67
C ASP A 208 22.51 3.38 1.15
N THR A 209 23.24 2.43 0.57
CA THR A 209 23.17 1.01 0.96
C THR A 209 23.74 0.74 2.35
N ASP A 210 24.54 1.69 2.88
CA ASP A 210 25.12 1.58 4.22
C ASP A 210 24.19 2.19 5.30
N ASP A 211 23.01 2.69 4.94
CA ASP A 211 22.00 3.15 5.90
C ASP A 211 21.55 1.96 6.79
N PRO A 212 21.61 2.07 8.13
CA PRO A 212 21.22 0.98 9.03
C PRO A 212 19.75 0.53 8.86
N ALA A 213 18.89 1.38 8.29
CA ALA A 213 17.50 1.07 8.00
C ALA A 213 17.26 0.60 6.54
N TYR A 214 18.32 0.45 5.72
CA TYR A 214 18.21 0.14 4.29
C TYR A 214 17.36 -1.12 4.00
N ASP A 215 17.58 -2.19 4.77
CA ASP A 215 16.85 -3.46 4.63
C ASP A 215 15.60 -3.53 5.52
N GLN A 216 15.28 -2.46 6.25
CA GLN A 216 14.17 -2.45 7.20
C GLN A 216 12.96 -1.68 6.69
N ASP A 217 13.13 -0.49 6.11
CA ASP A 217 12.01 0.37 5.71
C ASP A 217 12.35 1.32 4.56
N GLY A 218 11.44 2.24 4.25
CA GLY A 218 11.70 3.29 3.26
C GLY A 218 11.73 2.79 1.82
N LEU A 219 12.21 3.67 0.93
CA LEU A 219 12.20 3.50 -0.51
C LEU A 219 13.63 3.47 -1.05
N THR A 220 14.09 2.28 -1.45
CA THR A 220 15.37 2.09 -2.10
C THR A 220 15.36 2.62 -3.54
N ALA A 221 16.55 2.89 -4.08
CA ALA A 221 16.68 3.28 -5.48
C ALA A 221 16.16 2.20 -6.45
N GLU A 222 16.33 0.93 -6.08
CA GLU A 222 15.81 -0.21 -6.84
C GLU A 222 14.28 -0.21 -6.88
N CYS A 223 13.61 -0.01 -5.74
CA CYS A 223 12.14 0.01 -5.68
C CYS A 223 11.56 1.21 -6.46
N LEU A 224 12.31 2.32 -6.55
CA LEU A 224 11.98 3.50 -7.36
C LEU A 224 12.42 3.37 -8.83
N ARG A 225 13.10 2.28 -9.21
CA ARG A 225 13.69 2.07 -10.54
C ARG A 225 14.62 3.21 -10.98
N ILE A 226 15.34 3.79 -10.02
CA ILE A 226 16.36 4.80 -10.27
C ILE A 226 17.65 4.05 -10.67
N PRO A 227 18.28 4.38 -11.82
CA PRO A 227 19.53 3.74 -12.23
C PRO A 227 20.62 3.92 -11.17
N ALA A 228 21.47 2.89 -10.96
CA ALA A 228 22.50 2.90 -9.92
C ALA A 228 23.42 4.14 -9.93
N LEU A 229 23.72 4.67 -11.12
CA LEU A 229 24.55 5.88 -11.26
C LEU A 229 23.81 7.14 -10.76
N GLY A 230 22.50 7.21 -11.00
CA GLY A 230 21.61 8.23 -10.44
C GLY A 230 21.39 8.06 -8.94
N ALA A 231 21.28 6.81 -8.46
CA ALA A 231 21.18 6.50 -7.05
C ALA A 231 22.42 6.94 -6.26
N ARG A 232 23.63 6.67 -6.78
CA ARG A 232 24.89 7.11 -6.15
C ARG A 232 25.03 8.63 -6.11
N ALA A 233 24.60 9.31 -7.17
CA ALA A 233 24.56 10.78 -7.19
C ALA A 233 23.52 11.33 -6.20
N ALA A 234 22.35 10.68 -6.10
CA ALA A 234 21.32 11.05 -5.15
C ALA A 234 21.75 10.77 -3.70
N ALA A 235 22.37 9.64 -3.39
CA ALA A 235 22.92 9.29 -2.08
C ALA A 235 24.01 10.27 -1.62
N ALA A 236 24.87 10.72 -2.54
CA ALA A 236 25.86 11.76 -2.24
C ALA A 236 25.20 13.12 -1.87
N LEU A 237 23.99 13.36 -2.38
CA LEU A 237 23.17 14.55 -2.12
C LEU A 237 22.19 14.35 -0.94
N ASP A 238 21.86 13.11 -0.60
CA ASP A 238 20.93 12.70 0.46
C ASP A 238 21.59 12.70 1.85
N ARG A 239 22.60 13.58 2.04
CA ARG A 239 23.19 13.78 3.35
C ARG A 239 22.29 14.71 4.16
N PRO A 240 22.01 14.43 5.46
CA PRO A 240 21.10 15.24 6.28
C PRO A 240 21.42 16.74 6.30
N TRP A 241 22.70 17.11 6.17
CA TRP A 241 23.13 18.52 6.10
C TRP A 241 22.83 19.21 4.76
N LEU A 242 22.72 18.44 3.67
CA LEU A 242 22.35 18.93 2.33
C LEU A 242 20.84 19.07 2.14
N HIS A 243 20.02 18.39 2.95
CA HIS A 243 18.56 18.50 2.88
C HIS A 243 18.11 19.97 3.02
N SER A 244 18.71 20.76 3.90
CA SER A 244 18.43 22.19 4.05
C SER A 244 18.74 23.03 2.80
N TRP A 245 19.76 22.65 2.03
CA TRP A 245 20.14 23.30 0.76
C TRP A 245 19.24 22.88 -0.41
N ILE A 246 18.99 21.58 -0.56
CA ILE A 246 18.13 21.03 -1.62
C ILE A 246 16.69 21.52 -1.44
N THR A 247 16.20 21.55 -0.21
CA THR A 247 14.86 22.07 0.12
C THR A 247 14.73 23.58 -0.16
N GLY A 248 15.79 24.36 0.07
CA GLY A 248 15.85 25.77 -0.29
C GLY A 248 15.82 25.99 -1.81
N LEU A 249 16.47 25.14 -2.60
CA LEU A 249 16.46 25.20 -4.06
C LEU A 249 15.13 24.71 -4.67
N ALA A 250 14.48 23.72 -4.06
CA ALA A 250 13.15 23.26 -4.46
C ALA A 250 12.07 24.35 -4.25
N SER A 251 12.20 25.18 -3.20
CA SER A 251 11.34 26.36 -3.00
C SER A 251 11.57 27.49 -4.00
N ALA A 252 12.67 27.47 -4.76
CA ALA A 252 13.01 28.51 -5.73
C ALA A 252 12.54 28.20 -7.18
N SER A 253 11.66 27.21 -7.39
CA SER A 253 11.13 26.81 -8.72
C SER A 253 12.17 26.36 -9.77
N LEU A 254 13.42 26.09 -9.38
CA LEU A 254 14.43 25.47 -10.24
C LEU A 254 14.42 23.95 -10.04
N ALA A 255 13.52 23.30 -10.77
CA ALA A 255 13.22 21.87 -10.70
C ALA A 255 14.44 20.95 -10.95
N PRO A 256 14.87 20.14 -9.95
CA PRO A 256 15.81 19.04 -10.18
C PRO A 256 15.21 17.93 -11.06
N VAL A 257 13.88 17.81 -11.07
CA VAL A 257 13.15 16.80 -11.84
C VAL A 257 13.11 17.10 -13.33
N ALA A 258 13.13 18.38 -13.74
CA ALA A 258 13.22 18.74 -15.15
C ALA A 258 14.59 18.37 -15.73
N LEU A 259 15.67 18.52 -14.94
CA LEU A 259 17.01 18.07 -15.29
C LEU A 259 17.12 16.54 -15.32
N ALA A 260 16.54 15.84 -14.33
CA ALA A 260 16.51 14.37 -14.32
C ALA A 260 15.72 13.79 -15.51
N ARG A 261 14.54 14.34 -15.83
CA ARG A 261 13.75 13.93 -17.02
C ARG A 261 14.41 14.31 -18.34
N ALA A 262 15.06 15.47 -18.41
CA ALA A 262 15.80 15.91 -19.60
C ALA A 262 17.05 15.06 -19.85
N ALA A 263 17.75 14.66 -18.79
CA ALA A 263 18.91 13.76 -18.86
C ALA A 263 18.50 12.35 -19.30
N ILE A 264 17.42 11.80 -18.74
CA ILE A 264 16.87 10.48 -19.12
C ILE A 264 16.36 10.50 -20.58
N SER A 265 15.69 11.57 -21.01
CA SER A 265 15.22 11.76 -22.39
C SER A 265 16.36 11.94 -23.41
N LYS A 266 17.40 12.71 -23.08
CA LYS A 266 18.60 12.87 -23.92
C LYS A 266 19.44 11.58 -24.01
N TYR A 267 19.46 10.77 -22.96
CA TYR A 267 20.16 9.49 -22.97
C TYR A 267 19.41 8.43 -23.79
N ALA A 268 18.08 8.43 -23.75
CA ALA A 268 17.24 7.57 -24.60
C ALA A 268 17.31 7.91 -26.10
N SER A 269 17.79 9.11 -26.46
CA SER A 269 17.86 9.59 -27.84
C SER A 269 19.28 9.62 -28.43
N SER A 270 20.32 9.24 -27.68
CA SER A 270 21.72 9.31 -28.15
C SER A 270 22.26 8.02 -28.78
N GLY A 271 21.42 7.00 -28.99
CA GLY A 271 21.74 5.83 -29.81
C GLY A 271 21.80 6.19 -31.30
N ARG A 272 22.99 6.53 -31.79
CA ARG A 272 23.24 6.97 -33.17
C ARG A 272 23.19 5.77 -34.14
N GLY A 273 22.22 5.79 -35.05
CA GLY A 273 22.36 5.20 -36.40
C GLY A 273 21.35 4.11 -36.79
N SER A 274 20.30 4.48 -37.54
CA SER A 274 20.17 4.09 -38.96
C SER A 274 18.83 4.59 -39.51
N ARG A 275 18.82 4.91 -40.80
CA ARG A 275 17.67 5.36 -41.57
C ARG A 275 16.54 4.34 -41.44
N ILE A 276 15.39 4.72 -40.89
CA ILE A 276 14.22 3.83 -40.81
C ILE A 276 13.07 4.46 -41.61
N ALA A 277 12.64 3.70 -42.62
CA ALA A 277 11.41 3.88 -43.35
C ALA A 277 10.25 4.16 -42.41
N VAL A 278 9.34 5.04 -42.82
CA VAL A 278 8.09 5.34 -42.09
C VAL A 278 7.22 4.08 -42.08
N LEU A 279 7.48 3.19 -41.13
CA LEU A 279 6.52 2.17 -40.72
C LEU A 279 5.40 2.88 -39.95
N PRO A 280 4.13 2.52 -40.17
CA PRO A 280 3.02 3.17 -39.50
C PRO A 280 3.20 3.01 -38.00
N ARG A 281 3.32 4.14 -37.28
CA ARG A 281 3.32 4.18 -35.81
C ARG A 281 1.97 3.66 -35.36
N THR A 282 1.88 2.37 -35.08
CA THR A 282 0.77 1.83 -34.29
C THR A 282 0.72 2.65 -33.02
N LYS A 283 -0.43 3.30 -32.75
CA LYS A 283 -0.62 4.09 -31.53
C LYS A 283 -0.38 3.15 -30.34
N ARG A 284 0.78 3.22 -29.71
CA ARG A 284 1.08 2.47 -28.48
C ARG A 284 -0.01 2.83 -27.47
N ARG A 285 -0.87 1.87 -27.14
CA ARG A 285 -1.92 2.05 -26.14
C ARG A 285 -1.27 2.14 -24.76
N HIS A 286 -1.65 3.16 -24.00
CA HIS A 286 -1.19 3.36 -22.63
C HIS A 286 -1.75 2.27 -21.69
N PRO A 287 -1.05 1.94 -20.59
CA PRO A 287 -1.60 1.03 -19.59
C PRO A 287 -2.93 1.58 -19.04
N HIS A 288 -3.76 0.70 -18.49
CA HIS A 288 -4.95 1.13 -17.78
C HIS A 288 -4.56 1.83 -16.47
N HIS A 289 -5.33 2.84 -16.08
CA HIS A 289 -5.16 3.53 -14.80
C HIS A 289 -6.40 3.27 -13.96
N LEU A 290 -6.23 2.60 -12.82
CA LEU A 290 -7.33 2.28 -11.92
C LEU A 290 -7.15 3.05 -10.62
N VAL A 291 -8.26 3.57 -10.11
CA VAL A 291 -8.32 4.13 -8.76
C VAL A 291 -9.42 3.46 -7.97
N LEU A 292 -9.13 3.18 -6.72
CA LEU A 292 -10.14 2.84 -5.73
C LEU A 292 -10.76 4.15 -5.24
N ALA A 293 -12.07 4.30 -5.39
CA ALA A 293 -12.80 5.51 -5.08
C ALA A 293 -13.94 5.22 -4.10
N VAL A 294 -14.22 6.19 -3.24
CA VAL A 294 -15.45 6.23 -2.44
C VAL A 294 -16.30 7.37 -3.00
N PRO A 295 -17.31 7.07 -3.83
CA PRO A 295 -18.21 8.09 -4.37
C PRO A 295 -18.87 8.90 -3.26
N ASP A 296 -19.20 10.15 -3.55
CA ASP A 296 -19.86 11.11 -2.65
C ASP A 296 -19.09 11.52 -1.37
N ARG A 297 -17.92 10.92 -1.11
CA ARG A 297 -16.99 11.25 -0.03
C ARG A 297 -17.70 11.63 1.28
N PRO A 298 -18.48 10.71 1.88
CA PRO A 298 -19.01 10.94 3.21
C PRO A 298 -17.86 11.22 4.20
N ALA A 299 -18.16 11.80 5.35
CA ALA A 299 -17.18 11.91 6.43
C ALA A 299 -16.84 10.50 6.95
N LEU A 300 -15.79 9.91 6.38
CA LEU A 300 -15.34 8.57 6.74
C LEU A 300 -14.72 8.57 8.13
N THR A 301 -15.10 7.58 8.93
CA THR A 301 -14.42 7.27 10.19
C THR A 301 -13.10 6.55 9.90
N ALA A 302 -12.20 6.49 10.89
CA ALA A 302 -10.98 5.69 10.76
C ALA A 302 -11.29 4.19 10.58
N ALA A 303 -12.40 3.71 11.12
CA ALA A 303 -12.85 2.33 10.91
C ALA A 303 -13.23 2.08 9.44
N ASP A 304 -13.93 3.03 8.81
CA ASP A 304 -14.26 2.94 7.39
C ASP A 304 -12.99 2.96 6.52
N GLU A 305 -12.01 3.82 6.84
CA GLU A 305 -10.74 3.91 6.11
C GLU A 305 -9.88 2.64 6.28
N VAL A 306 -9.86 2.04 7.47
CA VAL A 306 -9.23 0.72 7.70
C VAL A 306 -9.93 -0.36 6.87
N GLU A 307 -11.26 -0.37 6.81
CA GLU A 307 -11.98 -1.34 5.98
C GLU A 307 -11.70 -1.15 4.48
N ILE A 308 -11.59 0.10 4.02
CA ILE A 308 -11.16 0.40 2.65
C ILE A 308 -9.74 -0.12 2.40
N GLY A 309 -8.84 -0.01 3.37
CA GLY A 309 -7.49 -0.59 3.31
C GLY A 309 -7.51 -2.11 3.15
N ARG A 310 -8.43 -2.80 3.83
CA ARG A 310 -8.61 -4.25 3.67
C ARG A 310 -9.07 -4.61 2.26
N VAL A 311 -10.06 -3.88 1.75
CA VAL A 311 -10.54 -4.03 0.36
C VAL A 311 -9.42 -3.73 -0.65
N LEU A 312 -8.61 -2.70 -0.40
CA LEU A 312 -7.48 -2.32 -1.23
C LEU A 312 -6.45 -3.45 -1.35
N LEU A 313 -6.11 -4.13 -0.24
CA LEU A 313 -5.20 -5.26 -0.28
C LEU A 313 -5.72 -6.38 -1.19
N ARG A 314 -6.97 -6.83 -0.99
CA ARG A 314 -7.55 -7.90 -1.82
C ARG A 314 -7.65 -7.53 -3.30
N THR A 315 -7.94 -6.25 -3.59
CA THR A 315 -7.93 -5.71 -4.95
C THR A 315 -6.55 -5.83 -5.60
N TRP A 316 -5.48 -5.62 -4.84
CA TRP A 316 -4.10 -5.72 -5.33
C TRP A 316 -3.65 -7.18 -5.54
N LEU A 317 -4.22 -8.12 -4.78
CA LEU A 317 -3.94 -9.54 -4.95
C LEU A 317 -4.70 -10.18 -6.13
N THR A 318 -5.72 -9.49 -6.68
CA THR A 318 -6.56 -9.96 -7.81
C THR A 318 -5.94 -9.58 -9.15
#